data_AF-A0AB39HR61-F1
#
_entry.id   AF-A0AB39HR61-F1
#
_cell.length_a   1.000
_cell.length_b   1.000
_cell.length_c   1.000
_cell.angle_alpha   90.00
_cell.angle_beta   90.00
_cell.angle_gamma   90.00
#
_symmetry.space_group_name_H-M   'P 1'
#
loop_
_entity.id
_entity.type
_entity.pdbx_description
1 polymer ?
#
loop_
_entity_poly.entity_id
_entity_poly.type
_entity_poly.pdbx_seq_one_letter_code
_entity_poly.pdbx_strand_id
1 'polypeptide(L)'
;MIDSIQYEHHYLESENPVTIETGKVLGKVTYKMADKACSNHRLRNGDAAYLEEGTNIYEIKGYPTSLVVAADNLAYVVDTNWKAETAGELYPLDKLVKNIYMNSLEDGERIHTFSQASKDEFLSAFYNLELEHVQSLVNKGKLEGNRVFLEIELNNGISFRELYWRDSNTFHFGAIGNNEIKEIINEEILKIKK
;
A
#
# COMPACT_ATOMS: atom_id res chain seq x y z
N MET A 1 5.51 -12.22 6.52
CA MET A 1 6.76 -11.85 5.82
C MET A 1 7.23 -13.02 4.95
N ILE A 2 7.59 -12.76 3.70
CA ILE A 2 8.22 -13.74 2.79
C ILE A 2 9.26 -12.99 1.96
N ASP A 3 10.41 -13.62 1.70
CA ASP A 3 11.55 -13.01 0.98
C ASP A 3 11.98 -11.63 1.49
N SER A 4 11.95 -11.45 2.82
CA SER A 4 12.27 -10.20 3.52
C SER A 4 11.34 -9.03 3.19
N ILE A 5 10.15 -9.31 2.64
CA ILE A 5 9.08 -8.35 2.40
C ILE A 5 7.95 -8.60 3.40
N GLN A 6 7.50 -7.53 4.04
CA GLN A 6 6.33 -7.50 4.89
C GLN A 6 5.11 -7.10 4.07
N TYR A 7 3.98 -7.73 4.37
CA TYR A 7 2.72 -7.47 3.70
C TYR A 7 1.63 -7.28 4.75
N GLU A 8 0.63 -6.49 4.42
CA GLU A 8 -0.53 -6.22 5.24
C GLU A 8 -1.82 -6.39 4.45
N HIS A 9 -2.90 -6.73 5.15
CA HIS A 9 -4.23 -6.80 4.56
C HIS A 9 -4.99 -5.51 4.85
N HIS A 10 -5.49 -4.86 3.80
CA HIS A 10 -6.32 -3.67 3.93
C HIS A 10 -7.80 -4.09 3.94
N TYR A 11 -8.47 -3.84 5.07
CA TYR A 11 -9.92 -3.98 5.17
C TYR A 11 -10.58 -2.76 4.53
N LEU A 12 -10.89 -2.87 3.24
CA LEU A 12 -11.73 -1.91 2.55
C LEU A 12 -13.12 -2.52 2.38
N GLU A 13 -14.16 -1.80 2.81
CA GLU A 13 -15.54 -2.18 2.56
C GLU A 13 -15.82 -2.01 1.06
N SER A 14 -15.51 -3.05 0.28
CA SER A 14 -15.90 -3.13 -1.13
C SER A 14 -17.25 -3.83 -1.23
N GLU A 15 -18.19 -3.22 -1.95
CA GLU A 15 -19.46 -3.85 -2.30
C GLU A 15 -19.30 -5.13 -3.14
N ASN A 16 -18.13 -5.33 -3.76
CA ASN A 16 -17.84 -6.48 -4.60
C ASN A 16 -16.66 -7.29 -4.04
N PRO A 17 -16.86 -8.58 -3.69
CA PRO A 17 -15.76 -9.43 -3.27
C PRO A 17 -14.77 -9.64 -4.41
N VAL A 18 -13.50 -9.37 -4.14
CA VAL A 18 -12.41 -9.60 -5.11
C VAL A 18 -12.16 -11.09 -5.22
N THR A 19 -12.27 -11.64 -6.42
CA THR A 19 -11.87 -13.04 -6.68
C THR A 19 -10.36 -13.08 -6.94
N ILE A 20 -9.61 -13.70 -6.04
CA ILE A 20 -8.17 -13.82 -6.15
C ILE A 20 -7.82 -15.09 -6.93
N GLU A 21 -7.22 -14.92 -8.12
CA GLU A 21 -6.66 -16.02 -8.87
C GLU A 21 -5.21 -16.30 -8.41
N THR A 22 -5.04 -17.38 -7.63
CA THR A 22 -3.74 -17.76 -7.08
C THR A 22 -2.86 -18.48 -8.10
N GLY A 23 -1.55 -18.21 -8.01
CA GLY A 23 -0.49 -18.83 -8.81
C GLY A 23 0.27 -19.88 -8.01
N LYS A 24 1.61 -19.85 -8.09
CA LYS A 24 2.47 -20.82 -7.39
C LYS A 24 2.47 -20.57 -5.88
N VAL A 25 2.76 -21.62 -5.12
CA VAL A 25 3.07 -21.50 -3.68
C VAL A 25 4.46 -20.88 -3.53
N LEU A 26 4.54 -19.78 -2.80
CA LEU A 26 5.79 -19.08 -2.46
C LEU A 26 6.40 -19.60 -1.17
N GLY A 27 5.54 -20.02 -0.25
CA GLY A 27 5.94 -20.51 1.06
C GLY A 27 4.74 -20.78 1.93
N LYS A 28 4.99 -20.85 3.24
CA LYS A 28 3.96 -21.04 4.25
C LYS A 28 4.27 -20.25 5.51
N VAL A 29 3.24 -19.96 6.28
CA VAL A 29 3.39 -19.45 7.65
C VAL A 29 4.04 -20.54 8.49
N THR A 30 5.13 -20.21 9.17
CA THR A 30 5.84 -21.09 10.10
C THR A 30 5.74 -20.63 11.54
N TYR A 31 5.25 -19.40 11.77
CA TYR A 31 5.08 -18.86 13.10
C TYR A 31 3.96 -17.82 13.14
N LYS A 32 2.91 -18.12 13.91
CA LYS A 32 1.86 -17.14 14.26
C LYS A 32 2.35 -16.30 15.44
N MET A 33 2.43 -14.99 15.26
CA MET A 33 2.96 -14.07 16.27
C MET A 33 1.94 -13.73 17.37
N ALA A 34 0.66 -13.59 17.03
CA ALA A 34 -0.39 -13.31 18.00
C ALA A 34 -0.32 -14.31 19.16
N ASP A 35 -0.34 -13.78 20.38
CA ASP A 35 -0.25 -14.52 21.65
C ASP A 35 1.05 -15.30 21.90
N LYS A 36 2.01 -15.28 20.96
CA LYS A 36 3.30 -16.01 21.06
C LYS A 36 4.53 -15.12 21.05
N ALA A 37 4.49 -13.99 20.34
CA ALA A 37 5.64 -13.11 20.17
C ALA A 37 5.81 -12.16 21.36
N CYS A 38 7.02 -12.11 21.93
CA CYS A 38 7.39 -11.11 22.93
C CYS A 38 7.84 -9.80 22.27
N SER A 39 7.95 -8.72 23.05
CA SER A 39 8.29 -7.37 22.56
C SER A 39 9.65 -7.25 21.85
N ASN A 40 10.55 -8.22 22.04
CA ASN A 40 11.86 -8.27 21.41
C ASN A 40 11.91 -9.21 20.18
N HIS A 41 10.77 -9.75 19.74
CA HIS A 41 10.69 -10.59 18.55
C HIS A 41 11.12 -9.81 17.31
N ARG A 42 11.96 -10.44 16.47
CA ARG A 42 12.39 -9.87 15.19
C ARG A 42 11.69 -10.60 14.07
N LEU A 43 11.00 -9.84 13.21
CA LEU A 43 10.31 -10.37 12.05
C LEU A 43 11.27 -11.15 11.16
N ARG A 44 10.82 -12.31 10.70
CA ARG A 44 11.53 -13.20 9.77
C ARG A 44 10.56 -13.84 8.77
N ASN A 45 11.11 -14.39 7.70
CA ASN A 45 10.32 -15.13 6.70
C ASN A 45 9.50 -16.24 7.37
N GLY A 46 8.24 -16.34 7.00
CA GLY A 46 7.27 -17.28 7.57
C GLY A 46 6.54 -16.78 8.82
N ASP A 47 6.89 -15.61 9.36
CA ASP A 47 6.10 -14.98 10.42
C ASP A 47 4.83 -14.35 9.84
N ALA A 48 3.71 -14.51 10.56
CA ALA A 48 2.47 -13.81 10.32
C ALA A 48 1.83 -13.35 11.64
N ALA A 49 1.22 -12.17 11.64
CA ALA A 49 0.57 -11.63 12.84
C ALA A 49 -0.54 -12.57 13.33
N TYR A 50 -1.48 -12.92 12.45
CA TYR A 50 -2.70 -13.65 12.82
C TYR A 50 -2.93 -14.96 12.07
N LEU A 51 -2.30 -15.16 10.92
CA LEU A 51 -2.47 -16.39 10.12
C LEU A 51 -1.92 -17.61 10.87
N GLU A 52 -2.64 -18.72 10.78
CA GLU A 52 -2.24 -19.98 11.41
C GLU A 52 -0.98 -20.58 10.76
N GLU A 53 -0.20 -21.28 11.58
CA GLU A 53 0.96 -22.04 11.11
C GLU A 53 0.52 -23.10 10.08
N GLY A 54 1.26 -23.20 8.98
CA GLY A 54 0.93 -24.08 7.85
C GLY A 54 0.09 -23.42 6.76
N THR A 55 -0.46 -22.22 6.97
CA THR A 55 -1.15 -21.46 5.93
C THR A 55 -0.21 -21.19 4.75
N ASN A 56 -0.58 -21.63 3.55
CA ASN A 56 0.19 -21.38 2.34
C ASN A 56 0.11 -19.91 1.90
N ILE A 57 1.21 -19.40 1.37
CA ILE A 57 1.32 -18.08 0.76
C ILE A 57 1.51 -18.30 -0.75
N TYR A 58 0.71 -17.63 -1.56
CA TYR A 58 0.65 -17.81 -3.00
C TYR A 58 0.98 -16.52 -3.74
N GLU A 59 1.49 -16.66 -4.96
CA GLU A 59 1.45 -15.60 -5.97
C GLU A 59 0.00 -15.25 -6.31
N ILE A 60 -0.24 -14.01 -6.73
CA ILE A 60 -1.47 -13.62 -7.43
C ILE A 60 -1.13 -13.52 -8.92
N LYS A 61 -1.86 -14.24 -9.78
CA LYS A 61 -1.54 -14.28 -11.20
C LYS A 61 -1.59 -12.88 -11.83
N GLY A 62 -0.56 -12.54 -12.59
CA GLY A 62 -0.45 -11.25 -13.27
C GLY A 62 0.09 -10.10 -12.40
N TYR A 63 0.43 -10.36 -11.14
CA TYR A 63 0.96 -9.36 -10.21
C TYR A 63 2.33 -9.78 -9.66
N PRO A 64 3.28 -8.84 -9.50
CA PRO A 64 4.57 -9.14 -8.92
C PRO A 64 4.42 -9.43 -7.42
N THR A 65 5.14 -10.45 -6.94
CA THR A 65 5.12 -10.82 -5.52
C THR A 65 5.65 -9.72 -4.63
N SER A 66 6.53 -8.85 -5.14
CA SER A 66 7.01 -7.66 -4.41
C SER A 66 5.92 -6.63 -4.12
N LEU A 67 4.76 -6.70 -4.79
CA LEU A 67 3.61 -5.83 -4.55
C LEU A 67 2.55 -6.51 -3.69
N VAL A 68 2.17 -7.75 -4.04
CA VAL A 68 1.00 -8.39 -3.43
C VAL A 68 1.11 -9.92 -3.45
N VAL A 69 0.66 -10.55 -2.37
CA VAL A 69 0.58 -12.01 -2.22
C VAL A 69 -0.80 -12.41 -1.70
N ALA A 70 -1.15 -13.69 -1.83
CA ALA A 70 -2.40 -14.23 -1.30
C ALA A 70 -2.15 -15.24 -0.19
N ALA A 71 -2.96 -15.19 0.86
CA ALA A 71 -3.02 -16.22 1.90
C ALA A 71 -4.44 -16.25 2.48
N ASP A 72 -4.93 -17.44 2.82
CA ASP A 72 -6.27 -17.61 3.40
C ASP A 72 -7.41 -16.89 2.64
N ASN A 73 -7.35 -16.96 1.29
CA ASN A 73 -8.28 -16.28 0.37
C ASN A 73 -8.32 -14.74 0.47
N LEU A 74 -7.34 -14.13 1.14
CA LEU A 74 -7.17 -12.68 1.24
C LEU A 74 -5.91 -12.22 0.48
N ALA A 75 -5.95 -10.99 -0.01
CA ALA A 75 -4.79 -10.31 -0.59
C ALA A 75 -4.05 -9.53 0.50
N TYR A 76 -2.73 -9.62 0.48
CA TYR A 76 -1.84 -8.87 1.35
C TYR A 76 -0.92 -8.03 0.47
N VAL A 77 -1.04 -6.71 0.57
CA VAL A 77 -0.22 -5.75 -0.18
C VAL A 77 1.05 -5.47 0.61
N VAL A 78 2.14 -5.19 -0.09
CA VAL A 78 3.41 -4.84 0.52
C VAL A 78 3.26 -3.62 1.43
N ASP A 79 3.83 -3.74 2.62
CA ASP A 79 3.93 -2.67 3.61
C ASP A 79 5.40 -2.21 3.73
N THR A 80 6.32 -3.18 3.84
CA THR A 80 7.75 -2.87 4.00
C THR A 80 8.63 -3.77 3.13
N ASN A 81 9.54 -3.15 2.37
CA ASN A 81 10.66 -3.81 1.70
C ASN A 81 11.95 -3.03 2.01
N TRP A 82 12.82 -3.59 2.86
CA TRP A 82 14.04 -2.89 3.32
C TRP A 82 15.10 -2.66 2.24
N LYS A 83 14.92 -3.22 1.04
CA LYS A 83 15.78 -2.98 -0.11
C LYS A 83 15.26 -1.90 -1.05
N ALA A 84 14.02 -1.43 -0.85
CA ALA A 84 13.44 -0.38 -1.67
C ALA A 84 14.03 0.98 -1.25
N GLU A 85 14.53 1.72 -2.22
CA GLU A 85 15.01 3.09 -2.07
C GLU A 85 14.01 4.10 -2.64
N THR A 86 13.12 3.65 -3.54
CA THR A 86 12.05 4.46 -4.13
C THR A 86 10.66 3.87 -3.92
N ALA A 87 9.64 4.72 -4.02
CA ALA A 87 8.25 4.27 -3.94
C ALA A 87 7.87 3.31 -5.07
N GLY A 88 8.50 3.41 -6.26
CA GLY A 88 8.28 2.45 -7.36
C GLY A 88 8.91 1.07 -7.11
N GLU A 89 9.97 1.00 -6.33
CA GLU A 89 10.56 -0.28 -5.90
C GLU A 89 9.75 -0.95 -4.79
N LEU A 90 9.12 -0.16 -3.93
CA LEU A 90 8.19 -0.66 -2.91
C LEU A 90 6.86 -1.07 -3.54
N TYR A 91 6.24 -0.18 -4.32
CA TYR A 91 4.99 -0.41 -5.03
C TYR A 91 5.21 -0.39 -6.55
N PRO A 92 5.57 -1.52 -7.18
CA PRO A 92 5.77 -1.61 -8.62
C PRO A 92 4.42 -1.63 -9.36
N LEU A 93 3.85 -0.45 -9.57
CA LEU A 93 2.47 -0.25 -10.05
C LEU A 93 2.30 -0.13 -11.57
N ASP A 94 3.38 -0.24 -12.36
CA ASP A 94 3.34 -0.03 -13.82
C ASP A 94 2.26 -0.89 -14.50
N LYS A 95 1.28 -0.23 -15.14
CA LYS A 95 0.13 -0.83 -15.84
C LYS A 95 -0.78 -1.71 -14.98
N LEU A 96 -0.60 -1.73 -13.66
CA LEU A 96 -1.41 -2.54 -12.75
C LEU A 96 -2.60 -1.78 -12.16
N VAL A 97 -2.56 -0.44 -12.21
CA VAL A 97 -3.55 0.45 -11.58
C VAL A 97 -4.71 0.74 -12.53
N LYS A 98 -5.91 0.40 -12.06
CA LYS A 98 -7.18 0.73 -12.71
C LYS A 98 -7.57 2.17 -12.43
N ASN A 99 -7.68 2.54 -11.16
CA ASN A 99 -8.10 3.86 -10.69
C ASN A 99 -7.36 4.28 -9.42
N ILE A 100 -7.35 5.60 -9.18
CA ILE A 100 -6.97 6.19 -7.89
C ILE A 100 -8.17 6.99 -7.40
N TYR A 101 -8.58 6.74 -6.17
CA TYR A 101 -9.68 7.45 -5.52
C TYR A 101 -9.17 8.30 -4.36
N MET A 102 -9.88 9.37 -4.04
CA MET A 102 -9.78 9.99 -2.73
C MET A 102 -10.88 9.44 -1.84
N ASN A 103 -10.54 9.07 -0.62
CA ASN A 103 -11.52 8.69 0.39
C ASN A 103 -11.76 9.81 1.40
N SER A 104 -12.98 9.85 1.91
CA SER A 104 -13.34 10.62 3.09
C SER A 104 -12.52 10.18 4.30
N LEU A 105 -12.09 11.14 5.13
CA LEU A 105 -11.39 10.84 6.38
C LEU A 105 -12.37 10.40 7.50
N GLU A 106 -13.68 10.61 7.30
CA GLU A 106 -14.72 10.38 8.31
C GLU A 106 -15.23 8.93 8.29
N ASP A 107 -15.64 8.46 7.11
CA ASP A 107 -16.27 7.16 6.88
C ASP A 107 -15.49 6.26 5.91
N GLY A 108 -14.45 6.79 5.26
CA GLY A 108 -13.65 6.03 4.30
C GLY A 108 -14.30 5.81 2.94
N GLU A 109 -15.47 6.40 2.68
CA GLU A 109 -16.14 6.29 1.38
C GLU A 109 -15.34 6.98 0.27
N ARG A 110 -15.47 6.49 -0.97
CA ARG A 110 -14.88 7.13 -2.15
C ARG A 110 -15.64 8.41 -2.45
N ILE A 111 -14.97 9.56 -2.31
CA ILE A 111 -15.56 10.89 -2.56
C ILE A 111 -15.15 11.47 -3.91
N HIS A 112 -14.11 10.92 -4.52
CA HIS A 112 -13.60 11.41 -5.80
C HIS A 112 -12.76 10.35 -6.52
N THR A 113 -12.76 10.39 -7.85
CA THR A 113 -11.91 9.56 -8.70
C THR A 113 -10.97 10.46 -9.48
N PHE A 114 -9.67 10.15 -9.47
CA PHE A 114 -8.69 10.87 -10.27
C PHE A 114 -9.08 10.84 -11.74
N SER A 115 -8.86 11.96 -12.45
CA SER A 115 -8.94 11.94 -13.91
C SER A 115 -7.86 11.01 -14.49
N GLN A 116 -8.11 10.47 -15.70
CA GLN A 116 -7.13 9.59 -16.36
C GLN A 116 -5.77 10.28 -16.55
N ALA A 117 -5.77 11.57 -16.92
CA ALA A 117 -4.55 12.36 -17.06
C ALA A 117 -3.78 12.48 -15.73
N SER A 118 -4.45 12.88 -14.65
CA SER A 118 -3.82 13.01 -13.34
C SER A 118 -3.38 11.67 -12.75
N LYS A 119 -4.08 10.56 -13.05
CA LYS A 119 -3.61 9.22 -12.69
C LYS A 119 -2.29 8.90 -13.38
N ASP A 120 -2.19 9.13 -14.68
CA ASP A 120 -1.00 8.79 -15.46
C ASP A 120 0.21 9.63 -15.04
N GLU A 121 0.01 10.94 -14.83
CA GLU A 121 1.02 11.85 -14.31
C GLU A 121 1.44 11.46 -12.87
N PHE A 122 0.47 11.13 -12.00
CA PHE A 122 0.74 10.70 -10.64
C PHE A 122 1.61 9.44 -10.63
N LEU A 123 1.25 8.40 -11.39
CA LEU A 123 2.00 7.14 -11.41
C LEU A 123 3.42 7.31 -11.95
N SER A 124 3.60 8.18 -12.96
CA SER A 124 4.91 8.54 -13.50
C SER A 124 5.78 9.23 -12.45
N ALA A 125 5.24 10.22 -11.74
CA ALA A 125 5.96 10.95 -10.70
C ALA A 125 6.23 10.09 -9.46
N PHE A 126 5.26 9.26 -9.08
CA PHE A 126 5.28 8.41 -7.89
C PHE A 126 6.45 7.45 -7.90
N TYR A 127 6.78 6.88 -9.06
CA TYR A 127 7.83 5.87 -9.19
C TYR A 127 9.21 6.35 -8.72
N ASN A 128 9.45 7.67 -8.80
CA ASN A 128 10.74 8.30 -8.52
C ASN A 128 10.82 8.91 -7.12
N LEU A 129 9.78 8.78 -6.28
CA LEU A 129 9.81 9.35 -4.93
C LEU A 129 10.80 8.58 -4.05
N GLU A 130 11.72 9.33 -3.43
CA GLU A 130 12.69 8.77 -2.47
C GLU A 130 11.97 8.30 -1.20
N LEU A 131 12.42 7.16 -0.66
CA LEU A 131 11.98 6.65 0.63
C LEU A 131 12.91 7.13 1.74
N GLU A 132 12.34 7.76 2.75
CA GLU A 132 13.00 8.03 4.02
C GLU A 132 12.46 7.08 5.10
N HIS A 133 13.33 6.68 6.04
CA HIS A 133 12.90 5.87 7.18
C HIS A 133 11.77 6.57 7.95
N VAL A 134 10.63 5.89 8.13
CA VAL A 134 9.41 6.44 8.73
C VAL A 134 9.67 7.10 10.10
N GLN A 135 10.49 6.48 10.96
CA GLN A 135 10.83 7.08 12.26
C GLN A 135 11.53 8.44 12.16
N SER A 136 12.33 8.66 11.11
CA SER A 136 13.00 9.94 10.88
C SER A 136 11.97 11.01 10.50
N LEU A 137 10.97 10.66 9.67
CA LEU A 137 9.86 11.55 9.32
C LEU A 137 9.00 11.90 10.53
N VAL A 138 8.71 10.93 11.41
CA VAL A 138 8.03 11.16 12.70
C VAL A 138 8.82 12.15 13.54
N ASN A 139 10.13 11.94 13.73
CA ASN A 139 10.99 12.82 14.53
C ASN A 139 11.07 14.24 13.97
N LYS A 140 10.90 14.40 12.65
CA LYS A 140 10.86 15.69 11.94
C LYS A 140 9.46 16.34 11.91
N GLY A 141 8.44 15.70 12.49
CA GLY A 141 7.05 16.18 12.44
C GLY A 141 6.44 16.16 11.03
N LYS A 142 6.94 15.30 10.14
CA LYS A 142 6.50 15.23 8.73
C LYS A 142 5.22 14.42 8.53
N LEU A 143 4.75 13.71 9.55
CA LEU A 143 3.53 12.88 9.53
C LEU A 143 2.42 13.50 10.39
N GLU A 144 2.30 14.83 10.36
CA GLU A 144 1.33 15.62 11.10
C GLU A 144 0.59 16.63 10.20
N GLY A 145 -0.59 17.08 10.62
CA GLY A 145 -1.38 18.07 9.88
C GLY A 145 -2.42 17.48 8.92
N ASN A 146 -2.64 18.18 7.80
CA ASN A 146 -3.72 17.89 6.86
C ASN A 146 -3.48 16.61 6.05
N ARG A 147 -4.45 15.70 6.09
CA ARG A 147 -4.36 14.35 5.53
C ARG A 147 -5.26 14.17 4.32
N VAL A 148 -4.88 13.25 3.45
CA VAL A 148 -5.68 12.73 2.34
C VAL A 148 -5.49 11.23 2.31
N PHE A 149 -6.60 10.49 2.19
CA PHE A 149 -6.56 9.08 1.86
C PHE A 149 -6.65 8.91 0.34
N LEU A 150 -5.64 8.26 -0.23
CA LEU A 150 -5.61 7.85 -1.62
C LEU A 150 -5.80 6.34 -1.69
N GLU A 151 -6.88 5.87 -2.29
CA GLU A 151 -7.07 4.44 -2.54
C GLU A 151 -6.60 4.12 -3.96
N ILE A 152 -5.71 3.15 -4.07
CA ILE A 152 -5.20 2.63 -5.34
C ILE A 152 -5.93 1.31 -5.62
N GLU A 153 -6.74 1.29 -6.68
CA GLU A 153 -7.41 0.08 -7.16
C GLU A 153 -6.61 -0.54 -8.31
N LEU A 154 -6.25 -1.80 -8.15
CA LEU A 154 -5.58 -2.61 -9.17
C LEU A 154 -6.57 -3.18 -10.19
N ASN A 155 -6.09 -3.57 -11.37
CA ASN A 155 -6.93 -4.12 -12.46
C ASN A 155 -7.76 -5.36 -12.06
N ASN A 156 -7.32 -6.14 -11.08
CA ASN A 156 -8.04 -7.30 -10.54
C ASN A 156 -9.01 -6.95 -9.41
N GLY A 157 -9.19 -5.67 -9.08
CA GLY A 157 -10.10 -5.18 -8.05
C GLY A 157 -9.52 -5.14 -6.64
N ILE A 158 -8.29 -5.62 -6.42
CA ILE A 158 -7.59 -5.40 -5.15
C ILE A 158 -7.38 -3.91 -4.97
N SER A 159 -7.82 -3.36 -3.83
CA SER A 159 -7.56 -1.99 -3.45
C SER A 159 -6.73 -1.94 -2.16
N PHE A 160 -5.93 -0.89 -2.04
CA PHE A 160 -5.22 -0.54 -0.80
C PHE A 160 -5.16 0.98 -0.67
N ARG A 161 -4.91 1.47 0.55
CA ARG A 161 -5.03 2.89 0.88
C ARG A 161 -3.71 3.45 1.37
N GLU A 162 -3.34 4.55 0.78
CA GLU A 162 -2.20 5.37 1.13
C GLU A 162 -2.64 6.63 1.88
N LEU A 163 -1.99 6.88 3.02
CA LEU A 163 -2.15 8.14 3.74
C LEU A 163 -1.05 9.13 3.32
N TYR A 164 -1.49 10.31 2.87
CA TYR A 164 -0.64 11.42 2.42
C TYR A 164 -0.88 12.68 3.28
N TRP A 165 0.19 13.30 3.76
CA TRP A 165 0.16 14.58 4.45
C TRP A 165 0.50 15.72 3.49
N ARG A 166 -0.45 16.64 3.32
CA ARG A 166 -0.37 17.74 2.35
C ARG A 166 0.64 18.82 2.73
N ASP A 167 0.75 19.07 4.03
CA ASP A 167 1.58 20.16 4.56
C ASP A 167 3.06 19.83 4.39
N SER A 168 3.43 18.58 4.66
CA SER A 168 4.80 18.05 4.55
C SER A 168 5.14 17.44 3.19
N ASN A 169 4.13 17.14 2.35
CA ASN A 169 4.28 16.40 1.10
C ASN A 169 4.91 15.03 1.33
N THR A 170 4.30 14.20 2.18
CA THR A 170 4.88 12.93 2.63
C THR A 170 3.83 11.84 2.75
N PHE A 171 4.19 10.61 2.40
CA PHE A 171 3.36 9.42 2.56
C PHE A 171 3.73 8.62 3.82
N HIS A 172 2.77 7.87 4.35
CA HIS A 172 2.95 7.13 5.61
C HIS A 172 4.01 6.03 5.56
N PHE A 173 4.22 5.41 4.39
CA PHE A 173 5.25 4.41 4.15
C PHE A 173 6.65 4.99 3.94
N GLY A 174 6.81 6.31 4.01
CA GLY A 174 8.11 6.97 4.00
C GLY A 174 8.47 7.72 2.72
N ALA A 175 7.63 7.67 1.67
CA ALA A 175 7.90 8.45 0.46
C ALA A 175 7.77 9.95 0.69
N ILE A 176 8.77 10.69 0.20
CA ILE A 176 8.75 12.15 0.16
C ILE A 176 8.25 12.57 -1.22
N GLY A 177 7.11 13.26 -1.27
CA GLY A 177 6.54 13.76 -2.52
C GLY A 177 7.43 14.84 -3.15
N ASN A 178 7.40 14.90 -4.47
CA ASN A 178 7.95 16.01 -5.26
C ASN A 178 6.87 17.08 -5.53
N ASN A 179 7.24 18.16 -6.24
CA ASN A 179 6.27 19.21 -6.57
C ASN A 179 5.13 18.72 -7.45
N GLU A 180 5.42 17.83 -8.40
CA GLU A 180 4.45 17.27 -9.34
C GLU A 180 3.34 16.49 -8.61
N ILE A 181 3.70 15.57 -7.70
CA ILE A 181 2.73 14.86 -6.85
C ILE A 181 1.88 15.84 -6.03
N LYS A 182 2.50 16.87 -5.46
CA LYS A 182 1.79 17.86 -4.65
C LYS A 182 0.78 18.66 -5.49
N GLU A 183 1.17 19.06 -6.70
CA GLU A 183 0.32 19.78 -7.63
C GLU A 183 -0.86 18.91 -8.06
N ILE A 184 -0.61 17.68 -8.53
CA ILE A 184 -1.64 16.74 -8.98
C ILE A 184 -2.67 16.47 -7.87
N ILE A 185 -2.22 16.13 -6.66
CA ILE A 185 -3.13 15.86 -5.54
C ILE A 185 -3.96 17.11 -5.21
N ASN A 186 -3.36 18.30 -5.19
CA ASN A 186 -4.10 19.52 -4.89
C ASN A 186 -5.12 19.88 -5.98
N GLU A 187 -4.80 19.66 -7.25
CA GLU A 187 -5.75 19.85 -8.36
C GLU A 187 -6.94 18.92 -8.24
N GLU A 188 -6.71 17.64 -7.96
CA GLU A 188 -7.79 16.66 -7.78
C GLU A 188 -8.64 17.01 -6.53
N ILE A 189 -8.05 17.50 -5.43
CA ILE A 189 -8.79 17.99 -4.26
C ILE A 189 -9.72 19.17 -4.61
N LEU A 190 -9.27 20.10 -5.46
CA LEU A 190 -10.08 21.25 -5.85
C LEU A 190 -11.32 20.84 -6.66
N LYS A 191 -11.29 19.67 -7.32
CA LYS A 191 -12.42 19.12 -8.07
C LYS A 191 -13.50 18.51 -7.17
N ILE A 192 -13.17 18.12 -5.93
CA ILE A 192 -14.14 17.59 -4.94
C ILE A 192 -15.14 18.67 -4.50
N LYS A 193 -14.72 19.93 -4.48
CA LYS A 193 -15.52 21.06 -3.95
C LYS A 193 -16.51 21.67 -4.95
N LYS A 194 -16.78 21.02 -6.07
CA LYS A 194 -17.76 21.46 -7.08
C LYS A 194 -18.89 20.45 -7.19
#